data_AF-R9CC86-F1
#
_entry.id   AF-R9CC86-F1
#
_cell.length_a   1.000
_cell.length_b   1.000
_cell.length_c   1.000
_cell.angle_alpha   90.00
_cell.angle_beta   90.00
_cell.angle_gamma   90.00
#
_symmetry.space_group_name_H-M   'P 1'
#
loop_
_entity.id
_entity.type
_entity.pdbx_description
1 polymer ?
#
loop_
_entity_poly.entity_id
_entity_poly.type
_entity_poly.pdbx_seq_one_letter_code
_entity_poly.pdbx_strand_id
1 'polypeptide(L)' 'MSNKPKNSHKKHINHNPQVESVKAVYGEPKAKEHDRRDFKI' A
#
# COMPACT_ATOMS: atom_id res chain seq x y z
N MET A 1 -9.79 32.56 -13.03
CA MET A 1 -9.57 31.19 -13.51
C MET A 1 -8.16 30.78 -13.10
N SER A 2 -7.98 30.03 -12.01
CA SER A 2 -6.65 29.62 -11.53
C SER A 2 -6.08 28.52 -12.43
N ASN A 3 -4.95 28.80 -13.07
CA ASN A 3 -4.23 27.82 -13.88
C ASN A 3 -3.52 26.81 -12.97
N LYS A 4 -4.17 25.67 -12.72
CA LYS A 4 -3.54 24.52 -12.05
C LYS A 4 -2.51 23.93 -13.03
N PRO A 5 -1.21 23.83 -12.68
CA PRO A 5 -0.25 23.21 -13.57
C PRO A 5 -0.63 21.75 -13.76
N LYS A 6 -0.95 21.35 -15.00
CA LYS A 6 -1.13 19.96 -15.39
C LYS A 6 0.24 19.27 -15.37
N ASN A 7 0.79 19.03 -14.20
CA ASN A 7 1.90 18.10 -14.07
C ASN A 7 1.35 16.67 -14.08
N SER A 8 0.68 16.29 -15.17
CA SER A 8 0.33 14.91 -15.46
C SER A 8 1.50 14.24 -16.19
N HIS A 9 2.71 14.35 -15.65
CA HIS A 9 3.72 13.34 -15.96
C HIS A 9 3.20 12.06 -15.32
N LYS A 10 2.45 11.28 -16.12
CA LYS A 10 2.00 9.94 -15.78
C LYS A 10 3.28 9.19 -15.42
N LYS A 11 3.58 9.11 -14.12
CA LYS A 11 4.75 8.40 -13.61
C LYS A 11 4.59 6.99 -14.17
N HIS A 12 5.55 6.54 -14.97
CA HIS A 12 5.57 5.16 -15.42
C HIS A 12 5.67 4.30 -14.17
N ILE A 13 4.55 3.73 -13.75
CA ILE A 13 4.52 2.74 -12.69
C ILE A 13 5.06 1.47 -13.33
N ASN A 14 6.21 1.01 -12.86
CA ASN A 14 6.76 -0.27 -13.29
C ASN A 14 5.90 -1.37 -12.66
N HIS A 15 4.90 -1.84 -13.41
CA HIS A 15 4.00 -2.90 -12.97
C HIS A 15 4.70 -4.24 -13.20
N ASN A 16 5.17 -4.85 -12.12
CA ASN A 16 5.75 -6.19 -12.15
C ASN A 16 4.84 -7.15 -11.37
N PRO A 17 3.99 -7.92 -12.07
CA PRO A 17 3.04 -8.83 -11.44
C PRO A 17 3.69 -9.84 -10.49
N GLN A 18 4.94 -10.25 -10.75
CA GLN A 18 5.65 -11.21 -9.90
C GLN A 18 6.01 -10.59 -8.54
N VAL A 19 6.53 -9.36 -8.55
CA VAL A 19 6.89 -8.64 -7.32
C VAL A 19 5.64 -8.27 -6.52
N GLU A 20 4.59 -7.85 -7.21
CA GLU A 20 3.32 -7.47 -6.60
C GLU A 20 2.60 -8.68 -5.98
N SER A 21 2.58 -9.83 -6.66
CA SER A 21 2.00 -11.07 -6.11
C SER A 21 2.76 -11.59 -4.90
N VAL A 22 4.11 -11.56 -4.91
CA VAL A 22 4.93 -11.91 -3.74
C VAL A 22 4.60 -10.98 -2.57
N LYS A 23 4.46 -9.68 -2.81
CA LYS A 23 4.06 -8.72 -1.78
C LYS A 23 2.63 -8.93 -1.30
N ALA A 24 1.70 -9.34 -2.16
CA ALA A 24 0.33 -9.65 -1.74
C ALA A 24 0.26 -10.92 -0.87
N VAL A 25 1.09 -11.92 -1.18
CA VAL A 25 1.10 -13.21 -0.47
C VAL A 25 1.91 -13.15 0.83
N TYR A 26 3.01 -12.41 0.84
CA TYR A 26 3.99 -12.39 1.94
C TYR A 26 4.21 -11.01 2.56
N GLY A 27 3.66 -9.94 1.97
CA GLY A 27 4.05 -8.55 2.21
C GLY A 27 3.04 -7.69 2.97
N GLU A 28 2.14 -8.28 3.74
CA GLU A 28 1.58 -7.63 4.92
C GLU A 28 1.83 -8.54 6.12
N PRO A 29 2.36 -8.00 7.24
CA PRO A 29 2.47 -8.79 8.45
C PRO A 29 1.07 -9.28 8.78
N LYS A 30 0.91 -10.61 8.92
CA LYS A 30 -0.31 -11.23 9.46
C LYS A 30 -0.77 -10.39 10.64
N ALA A 31 -2.08 -10.10 10.68
CA ALA A 31 -2.73 -9.28 11.69
C ALA A 31 -2.01 -9.43 13.03
N LYS A 32 -1.61 -8.30 13.64
CA LYS A 32 -0.90 -8.29 14.93
C LYS A 32 -1.50 -9.35 15.82
N GLU A 33 -0.65 -10.25 16.32
CA GLU A 33 -1.05 -11.25 17.29
C GLU A 33 -1.81 -10.52 18.39
N HIS A 34 -3.11 -10.83 18.51
CA HIS A 34 -4.04 -10.07 19.35
C HIS A 34 -3.44 -9.92 20.75
N ASP A 35 -3.03 -8.70 21.12
CA ASP A 35 -2.50 -8.45 22.45
C ASP A 35 -3.70 -8.46 23.40
N ARG A 36 -3.65 -9.27 24.46
CA ARG A 36 -4.71 -9.31 25.47
C ARG A 36 -4.91 -7.96 26.15
N ARG A 37 -3.93 -7.04 26.03
CA ARG A 37 -4.02 -5.64 26.48
C ARG A 37 -4.83 -4.74 25.54
N ASP A 38 -5.03 -5.14 24.28
CA ASP A 38 -5.88 -4.40 23.33
C ASP A 38 -7.36 -4.49 23.72
N PHE A 39 -7.75 -5.59 24.39
CA PHE A 39 -9.09 -5.79 24.94
C PHE A 39 -9.13 -5.40 26.42
N LYS A 40 -9.00 -4.11 26.71
CA LYS A 40 -9.29 -3.59 28.05
C LYS A 40 -10.81 -3.43 28.19
N ILE A 41 -11.42 -4.28 29.02
CA ILE A 41 -12.82 -4.19 29.46
C ILE A 41 -12.91 -3.15 30.58
#